data_AF-A0A498FDC1-F1
#
_entry.id   AF-A0A498FDC1-F1
#
_cell.length_a   1.000
_cell.length_b   1.000
_cell.length_c   1.000
_cell.angle_alpha   90.00
_cell.angle_beta   90.00
_cell.angle_gamma   90.00
#
_symmetry.space_group_name_H-M   'P 1'
#
loop_
_entity.id
_entity.type
_entity.pdbx_description
1 polymer ?
#
loop_
_entity_poly.entity_id
_entity_poly.type
_entity_poly.pdbx_seq_one_letter_code
_entity_poly.pdbx_strand_id
1 'polypeptide(L)'
;MVIVSAFKDGFTALRANPILLIAGLLVGAGSQLQYVDHLIESPYLSAGVSLAWLIVFPFVIGGFIGTARAAIGGTDASLTHFFTVARTHYLRL
;
A
#
# COMPACT_ATOMS: atom_id res chain seq x y z
N MET A 1 -23.87 10.24 -14.85
CA MET A 1 -23.89 8.76 -15.00
C MET A 1 -22.56 8.19 -15.47
N VAL A 2 -21.88 8.79 -16.45
CA VAL A 2 -20.59 8.30 -16.99
C VAL A 2 -19.44 8.27 -15.97
N ILE A 3 -19.31 9.30 -15.12
CA ILE A 3 -18.25 9.37 -14.09
C ILE A 3 -18.34 8.22 -13.08
N VAL A 4 -19.55 7.89 -12.65
CA VAL A 4 -19.79 6.79 -11.68
C VAL A 4 -19.45 5.44 -12.32
N SER A 5 -19.74 5.25 -13.61
CA SER A 5 -19.36 4.04 -14.34
C SER A 5 -17.84 3.91 -14.46
N ALA A 6 -17.17 4.96 -14.94
CA ALA A 6 -15.71 4.96 -15.11
C ALA A 6 -14.98 4.73 -13.77
N PHE A 7 -15.50 5.30 -12.68
CA PHE A 7 -14.97 5.05 -11.34
C PHE A 7 -15.16 3.60 -10.91
N LYS A 8 -16.35 3.02 -11.13
CA LYS A 8 -16.65 1.63 -10.79
C LYS A 8 -15.79 0.65 -11.60
N ASP A 9 -15.57 0.94 -12.88
CA ASP A 9 -14.73 0.13 -13.77
C ASP A 9 -13.26 0.24 -13.35
N GLY A 10 -12.77 1.45 -13.08
CA GLY A 10 -11.43 1.68 -12.55
C GLY A 10 -11.21 0.95 -11.21
N PHE A 11 -12.17 1.04 -10.28
CA PHE A 11 -12.09 0.33 -9.00
C PHE A 11 -12.09 -1.19 -9.16
N THR A 12 -12.85 -1.71 -10.13
CA THR A 12 -12.87 -3.14 -10.44
C THR A 12 -11.53 -3.58 -11.04
N ALA A 13 -10.95 -2.79 -11.95
CA ALA A 13 -9.63 -3.03 -12.53
C ALA A 13 -8.50 -2.96 -11.48
N LEU A 14 -8.59 -2.03 -10.53
CA LEU A 14 -7.67 -1.91 -9.39
C LEU A 14 -7.80 -3.11 -8.44
N ARG A 15 -9.02 -3.57 -8.14
CA ARG A 15 -9.21 -4.79 -7.34
C ARG A 15 -8.66 -6.05 -8.02
N ALA A 16 -8.68 -6.09 -9.34
CA ALA A 16 -8.03 -7.15 -10.11
C ALA A 16 -6.50 -7.06 -10.10
N ASN A 17 -5.92 -5.91 -9.70
CA ASN A 17 -4.48 -5.66 -9.66
C ASN A 17 -4.04 -5.20 -8.26
N PRO A 18 -3.90 -6.13 -7.30
CA PRO A 18 -3.60 -5.80 -5.90
C PRO A 18 -2.33 -4.98 -5.71
N ILE A 19 -1.32 -5.19 -6.55
CA ILE A 19 -0.07 -4.40 -6.52
C ILE A 19 -0.37 -2.92 -6.81
N LEU A 20 -1.12 -2.63 -7.88
CA LEU A 20 -1.49 -1.26 -8.23
C LEU A 20 -2.42 -0.63 -7.19
N LEU A 21 -3.34 -1.41 -6.62
CA LEU A 21 -4.22 -0.94 -5.55
C LEU A 21 -3.40 -0.49 -4.32
N ILE A 22 -2.50 -1.33 -3.83
CA ILE A 22 -1.68 -1.00 -2.66
C ILE A 22 -0.73 0.16 -2.97
N ALA A 23 -0.06 0.14 -4.13
CA ALA A 23 0.82 1.23 -4.54
C ALA A 23 0.07 2.56 -4.61
N GLY A 24 -1.11 2.58 -5.24
CA GLY A 24 -1.94 3.78 -5.32
C GLY A 24 -2.41 4.28 -3.96
N LEU A 25 -2.80 3.39 -3.05
CA LEU A 25 -3.15 3.74 -1.67
C LEU A 25 -1.98 4.36 -0.91
N LEU A 26 -0.78 3.78 -1.02
CA LEU A 26 0.41 4.29 -0.35
C LEU A 26 0.84 5.66 -0.89
N VAL A 27 0.82 5.84 -2.21
CA VAL A 27 1.11 7.13 -2.84
C VAL A 27 0.07 8.17 -2.41
N GLY A 28 -1.22 7.85 -2.50
CA GLY A 28 -2.29 8.76 -2.11
C GLY A 28 -2.22 9.17 -0.64
N ALA A 29 -2.09 8.20 0.27
CA ALA A 29 -1.98 8.45 1.70
C ALA A 29 -0.69 9.22 2.04
N GLY A 30 0.44 8.83 1.44
CA GLY A 30 1.73 9.50 1.61
C GLY A 30 1.68 10.97 1.19
N SER A 31 1.10 11.28 0.03
CA SER A 31 0.96 12.67 -0.45
C SER A 31 0.06 13.50 0.45
N GLN A 32 -1.05 12.95 0.96
CA GLN A 32 -1.91 13.66 1.92
C GLN A 32 -1.17 13.92 3.24
N LEU A 33 -0.40 12.94 3.71
CA LEU A 33 0.38 13.08 4.93
C LEU A 33 1.49 14.13 4.79
N GLN A 34 2.17 14.17 3.64
CA GLN A 34 3.14 15.22 3.31
C GLN A 34 2.49 16.60 3.25
N TYR A 35 1.28 16.70 2.68
CA TYR A 35 0.53 17.95 2.64
C TYR A 35 0.17 18.45 4.04
N VAL A 36 -0.28 17.56 4.92
CA VAL A 36 -0.58 17.89 6.32
C VAL A 36 0.69 18.27 7.09
N ASP A 37 1.80 17.57 6.88
CA ASP A 37 3.10 17.91 7.49
C ASP A 37 3.56 19.32 7.08
N HIS A 38 3.42 19.66 5.79
CA HIS A 38 3.75 20.98 5.29
C HIS A 38 2.85 22.10 5.86
N LEU A 39 1.56 21.81 6.10
CA LEU A 39 0.64 22.80 6.68
C LEU A 39 0.87 23.05 8.16
N ILE A 40 1.30 22.03 8.91
CA ILE A 40 1.41 22.11 10.37
C ILE A 40 2.84 22.46 10.80
N GLU A 41 3.86 22.13 10.00
CA GLU A 41 5.29 22.31 10.32
C GLU A 41 5.67 21.78 11.72
N SER A 42 5.02 20.70 12.15
CA SER A 42 5.23 20.15 13.49
C SER A 42 6.35 19.11 13.49
N PRO A 43 7.44 19.32 14.26
CA PRO A 43 8.51 18.34 14.37
C PRO A 43 8.02 17.00 14.98
N TYR A 44 6.99 17.04 15.82
CA TYR A 44 6.38 15.82 16.39
C TYR A 44 5.60 15.02 15.34
N LEU A 45 4.90 15.72 14.44
CA LEU A 45 4.19 15.07 13.34
C LEU A 45 5.18 14.40 12.40
N SER A 46 6.21 15.12 11.96
CA SER A 46 7.25 14.60 11.08
C SER A 46 7.98 13.38 11.68
N ALA A 47 8.35 13.46 12.97
CA ALA A 47 8.96 12.34 13.69
C ALA A 47 8.01 11.13 13.80
N GLY A 48 6.74 11.37 14.10
CA GLY A 48 5.71 10.33 14.18
C GLY A 48 5.46 9.64 12.83
N VAL A 49 5.40 10.41 11.75
CA VAL A 49 5.28 9.88 10.37
C VAL A 49 6.51 9.06 10.01
N SER A 50 7.71 9.55 10.31
CA SER A 50 8.95 8.83 10.05
C SER A 50 9.01 7.50 10.79
N LEU A 51 8.60 7.48 12.07
CA LEU A 51 8.56 6.25 12.87
C LEU A 51 7.50 5.27 12.36
N ALA A 52 6.31 5.77 12.02
CA ALA A 52 5.26 4.96 11.40
C ALA A 52 5.77 4.34 10.08
N TRP A 53 6.50 5.11 9.28
CA TRP A 53 7.05 4.62 8.02
C TRP A 53 8.15 3.59 8.23
N LEU A 54 9.03 3.77 9.22
CA LEU A 54 10.01 2.76 9.62
C LEU A 54 9.33 1.42 9.93
N ILE A 55 8.18 1.48 10.62
CA ILE A 55 7.40 0.30 11.00
C ILE A 55 6.61 -0.24 9.80
N VAL A 56 6.09 0.55 8.89
CA VAL A 56 5.25 0.06 7.78
C VAL A 56 6.09 -0.40 6.58
N PHE A 57 7.30 0.14 6.40
CA PHE A 57 8.07 -0.03 5.17
C PHE A 57 8.48 -1.49 4.87
N PRO A 58 9.09 -2.25 5.80
CA PRO A 58 9.35 -3.68 5.56
C PRO A 58 8.10 -4.50 5.21
N PHE A 59 6.91 -4.09 5.68
CA PHE A 59 5.65 -4.80 5.46
C PHE A 59 5.25 -4.68 4.00
N VAL A 60 5.30 -3.43 3.53
CA VAL A 60 5.03 -3.06 2.15
C VAL A 60 5.99 -3.76 1.20
N ILE A 61 7.30 -3.69 1.48
CA ILE A 61 8.32 -4.30 0.61
C ILE A 61 8.17 -5.82 0.58
N GLY A 62 8.02 -6.47 1.74
CA GLY A 62 7.83 -7.92 1.82
C GLY A 62 6.58 -8.39 1.07
N GLY A 63 5.46 -7.66 1.23
CA GLY A 63 4.23 -7.91 0.49
C GLY A 63 4.39 -7.77 -1.02
N PHE A 64 5.05 -6.71 -1.49
CA PHE A 64 5.27 -6.48 -2.92
C PHE A 64 6.19 -7.54 -3.54
N ILE A 65 7.30 -7.88 -2.88
CA ILE A 65 8.21 -8.91 -3.38
C ILE A 65 7.51 -10.27 -3.41
N GLY A 66 6.76 -10.61 -2.35
CA GLY A 66 6.01 -11.86 -2.25
C GLY A 66 4.97 -12.00 -3.36
N THR A 67 4.17 -10.96 -3.57
CA THR A 67 3.16 -10.94 -4.64
C THR A 67 3.76 -10.93 -6.03
N ALA A 68 4.83 -10.17 -6.27
CA ALA A 68 5.52 -10.17 -7.55
C ALA A 68 6.07 -11.56 -7.89
N ARG A 69 6.66 -12.26 -6.91
CA ARG A 69 7.11 -13.64 -7.07
C ARG A 69 5.95 -14.59 -7.38
N ALA A 70 4.81 -14.44 -6.69
CA ALA A 70 3.63 -15.25 -6.94
C ALA A 70 3.07 -15.03 -8.36
N ALA A 71 3.03 -13.77 -8.81
CA ALA A 71 2.60 -13.41 -10.17
C ALA A 71 3.53 -14.00 -11.24
N ILE A 72 4.85 -13.89 -11.07
CA ILE A 72 5.84 -14.50 -11.99
C ILE A 72 5.69 -16.03 -12.03
N GLY A 73 5.40 -16.65 -10.88
CA GLY A 73 5.16 -18.09 -10.77
C GLY A 73 3.82 -18.57 -11.33
N GLY A 74 2.96 -17.67 -11.84
CA GLY A 74 1.62 -18.02 -12.31
C GLY A 74 0.66 -18.45 -11.19
N THR A 75 0.97 -18.08 -9.95
CA THR A 75 0.21 -18.43 -8.74
C THR A 75 -0.61 -17.22 -8.24
N ASP A 76 -1.27 -17.37 -7.09
CA ASP A 76 -2.22 -16.38 -6.57
C ASP A 76 -1.57 -15.03 -6.20
N ALA A 77 -1.62 -14.07 -7.14
CA ALA A 77 -1.25 -12.68 -6.92
C ALA A 77 -2.45 -11.89 -6.37
N SER A 78 -2.95 -12.27 -5.19
CA SER A 78 -4.09 -11.62 -4.52
C SER A 78 -3.68 -10.68 -3.39
N LEU A 79 -4.62 -9.84 -2.91
CA LEU A 79 -4.45 -9.06 -1.69
C LEU A 79 -4.22 -9.96 -0.47
N THR A 80 -4.93 -11.09 -0.39
CA THR A 80 -4.78 -12.04 0.72
C THR A 80 -3.35 -12.58 0.77
N HIS A 81 -2.79 -12.92 -0.39
CA HIS A 81 -1.40 -13.33 -0.50
C HIS A 81 -0.44 -12.19 -0.12
N PHE A 82 -0.69 -10.95 -0.55
CA PHE A 82 0.08 -9.77 -0.13
C PHE A 82 0.17 -9.66 1.39
N PHE A 83 -0.97 -9.64 2.09
CA PHE A 83 -1.00 -9.49 3.54
C PHE A 83 -0.37 -10.69 4.25
N THR A 84 -0.55 -11.90 3.72
CA THR A 84 0.05 -13.11 4.28
C THR A 84 1.57 -13.04 4.26
N VAL A 85 2.17 -12.70 3.11
CA VAL A 85 3.62 -12.59 2.98
C VAL A 85 4.17 -11.34 3.66
N ALA A 86 3.46 -10.21 3.61
CA ALA A 86 3.87 -9.00 4.32
C ALA A 86 3.96 -9.25 5.84
N ARG A 87 2.98 -9.99 6.39
CA ARG A 87 2.94 -10.29 7.83
C ARG A 87 4.09 -11.17 8.31
N THR A 88 4.66 -12.03 7.46
CA THR A 88 5.84 -12.83 7.86
C THR A 88 7.05 -11.98 8.19
N HIS A 89 7.09 -10.73 7.70
CA HIS A 89 8.17 -9.78 7.99
C HIS A 89 7.98 -9.05 9.33
N TYR A 90 6.84 -9.23 10.00
CA TYR A 90 6.49 -8.60 11.29
C TYR A 90 6.12 -9.60 12.39
N LEU A 91 6.06 -10.89 12.05
CA LEU A 91 5.78 -11.96 13.00
C LEU A 91 6.99 -12.85 13.22
N ARG A 92 7.73 -12.52 14.27
CA ARG A 92 8.03 -13.45 15.37
C ARG A 92 7.92 -12.67 16.67
N LEU A 93 6.71 -12.59 17.23
CA LEU A 93 6.50 -12.34 18.65
C LEU A 93 5.75 -13.52 19.23
#